data_AF-A0A954BI56-F1
#
_entry.id   AF-A0A954BI56-F1
#
_cell.length_a   1.000
_cell.length_b   1.000
_cell.length_c   1.000
_cell.angle_alpha   90.00
_cell.angle_beta   90.00
_cell.angle_gamma   90.00
#
_symmetry.space_group_name_H-M   'P 1'
#
loop_
_entity.id
_entity.type
_entity.pdbx_description
1 polymer ?
#
loop_
_entity_poly.entity_id
_entity_poly.type
_entity_poly.pdbx_seq_one_letter_code
_entity_poly.pdbx_strand_id
1 'polypeptide(L)'
;MGLKWVRRRAHVRRLPSGDCVHVAPSWIPRESKAVDGSDAQGGGSFHSACPVCDAPILSLRMPNGGWVHYERGIGLARLKHPCFYVGDDIASTRDAATGDLFAAP
;
A
#
# COMPACT_ATOMS: atom_id res chain seq x y z
N MET A 1 10.32 5.10 17.29
CA MET A 1 9.31 5.39 16.25
C MET A 1 8.68 4.07 15.84
N GLY A 2 7.43 3.81 16.21
CA GLY A 2 6.76 2.54 15.91
C GLY A 2 5.85 2.65 14.70
N LEU A 3 6.00 1.75 13.73
CA LEU A 3 5.01 1.57 12.66
C LEU A 3 3.80 0.84 13.24
N LYS A 4 2.60 1.43 13.12
CA LYS A 4 1.35 0.79 13.51
C LYS A 4 0.59 0.37 12.25
N TRP A 5 0.22 -0.91 12.18
CA TRP A 5 -0.67 -1.41 11.16
C TRP A 5 -2.13 -1.09 11.50
N VAL A 6 -2.85 -0.52 10.54
CA VAL A 6 -4.29 -0.24 10.67
C VAL A 6 -5.01 -0.83 9.45
N ARG A 7 -6.12 -1.54 9.69
CA ARG A 7 -6.96 -2.05 8.60
C ARG A 7 -7.94 -0.98 8.13
N ARG A 8 -7.75 -0.47 6.92
CA ARG A 8 -8.69 0.43 6.24
C ARG A 8 -9.88 -0.37 5.75
N ARG A 9 -11.08 0.15 5.95
CA ARG A 9 -12.33 -0.42 5.41
C ARG A 9 -12.46 -0.18 3.90
N ALA A 10 -13.30 -1.00 3.26
CA ALA A 10 -13.70 -0.74 1.88
C ALA A 10 -14.42 0.62 1.80
N HIS A 11 -14.21 1.36 0.71
CA HIS A 11 -14.87 2.65 0.49
C HIS A 11 -14.84 3.02 -1.00
N VAL A 12 -15.67 3.98 -1.40
CA VAL A 12 -15.59 4.58 -2.74
C VAL A 12 -14.60 5.72 -2.71
N ARG A 13 -13.72 5.79 -3.71
CA ARG A 13 -12.80 6.91 -3.92
C ARG A 13 -13.09 7.57 -5.27
N ARG A 14 -13.06 8.89 -5.31
CA ARG A 14 -13.08 9.66 -6.55
C ARG A 14 -11.67 9.89 -7.06
N LEU A 15 -11.42 9.57 -8.32
CA LEU A 15 -10.15 9.77 -9.01
C LEU A 15 -10.01 11.17 -9.60
N PRO A 16 -8.78 11.61 -9.92
CA PRO A 16 -8.56 12.86 -10.64
C PRO A 16 -9.29 12.94 -11.99
N SER A 17 -9.52 11.79 -12.66
CA SER A 17 -10.32 11.71 -13.89
C SER A 17 -11.80 12.07 -13.68
N GLY A 18 -12.26 12.12 -12.43
CA GLY A 18 -13.66 12.29 -12.06
C GLY A 18 -14.38 10.96 -11.77
N ASP A 19 -13.81 9.81 -12.17
CA ASP A 19 -14.37 8.49 -11.96
C ASP A 19 -14.45 8.11 -10.48
N CYS A 20 -15.46 7.31 -10.13
CA CYS A 20 -15.61 6.72 -8.80
C CYS A 20 -15.23 5.24 -8.87
N VAL A 21 -14.30 4.82 -8.01
CA VAL A 21 -13.83 3.44 -7.92
C VAL A 21 -14.10 2.86 -6.53
N HIS A 22 -14.45 1.58 -6.49
CA HIS A 22 -14.57 0.83 -5.24
C HIS A 22 -13.19 0.37 -4.80
N VAL A 23 -12.74 0.88 -3.65
CA VAL A 23 -11.46 0.51 -3.05
C VAL A 23 -11.69 -0.58 -2.00
N ALA A 24 -11.04 -1.73 -2.19
CA ALA A 24 -11.09 -2.86 -1.27
C ALA A 24 -10.52 -2.50 0.13
N PRO A 25 -10.90 -3.23 1.20
CA PRO A 25 -10.26 -3.07 2.50
C PRO A 25 -8.81 -3.54 2.41
N SER A 26 -7.90 -2.87 3.11
CA SER A 26 -6.47 -3.22 3.08
C SER A 26 -5.75 -2.79 4.35
N TRP A 27 -4.63 -3.43 4.65
CA TRP A 27 -3.74 -3.02 5.73
C TRP A 27 -2.92 -1.80 5.31
N ILE A 28 -2.76 -0.85 6.22
CA ILE A 28 -2.04 0.41 5.96
C ILE A 28 -1.01 0.63 7.07
N PRO A 29 0.25 0.91 6.72
CA PRO A 29 1.23 1.37 7.67
C PRO A 29 0.89 2.81 8.06
N ARG A 30 0.72 3.06 9.36
CA ARG A 30 0.69 4.40 9.93
C ARG A 30 1.93 4.61 10.77
N GLU A 31 2.68 5.66 10.45
CA GLU A 31 3.68 6.16 11.37
C GLU A 31 2.97 6.68 12.63
N SER A 32 3.46 6.28 13.80
CA SER A 32 3.09 6.93 15.05
C SER A 32 3.74 8.32 15.02
N LYS A 33 2.93 9.37 14.78
CA LYS A 33 3.35 10.77 14.59
C LYS A 33 4.60 11.16 15.41
N ALA A 34 5.58 11.77 14.74
CA ALA A 34 6.44 12.76 15.40
C ALA A 34 5.57 13.93 15.88
N VAL A 35 5.93 14.50 17.03
CA VAL A 35 5.12 15.41 17.85
C VAL A 35 4.83 16.77 17.20
N ASP A 36 5.40 17.07 16.04
CA ASP A 36 5.21 18.35 15.35
C ASP A 36 4.55 18.13 14.00
N GLY A 37 3.45 18.85 13.76
CA GLY A 37 2.51 18.72 12.63
C GLY A 37 3.08 19.01 11.23
N SER A 38 4.20 18.40 10.89
CA SER A 38 4.64 18.20 9.52
C SER A 38 3.89 16.99 8.97
N ASP A 39 2.87 17.26 8.15
CA ASP A 39 2.25 16.24 7.33
C ASP A 39 3.34 15.52 6.54
N ALA A 40 3.38 14.20 6.68
CA ALA A 40 4.26 13.32 5.93
C ALA A 40 3.87 13.33 4.45
N GLN A 41 4.21 14.41 3.74
CA GLN A 41 4.31 14.50 2.28
C GLN A 41 5.61 13.85 1.76
N GLY A 42 6.18 12.90 2.49
CA GLY A 42 7.33 12.12 2.05
C GLY A 42 6.86 10.85 1.33
N GLY A 43 7.17 10.73 0.04
CA GLY A 43 7.01 9.50 -0.75
C GLY A 43 7.94 8.38 -0.27
N GLY A 44 7.78 7.94 0.98
CA GLY A 44 8.66 6.99 1.63
C GLY A 44 8.35 5.53 1.28
N SER A 45 9.42 4.75 1.17
CA SER A 45 9.36 3.29 1.26
C SER A 45 9.58 2.87 2.71
N PHE A 46 8.87 1.84 3.17
CA PHE A 46 8.90 1.39 4.56
C PHE A 46 9.19 -0.09 4.65
N HIS A 47 10.16 -0.46 5.48
CA HIS A 47 10.43 -1.86 5.83
C HIS A 47 9.68 -2.23 7.10
N SER A 48 9.02 -3.38 7.09
CA SER A 48 8.24 -3.86 8.23
C SER A 48 7.99 -5.35 8.15
N ALA A 49 7.55 -5.96 9.25
CA ALA A 49 6.97 -7.28 9.24
C ALA A 49 5.51 -7.21 8.79
N CYS A 50 5.09 -8.19 8.00
CA CYS A 50 3.69 -8.36 7.60
C CYS A 50 2.83 -8.60 8.86
N PRO A 51 1.72 -7.86 9.08
CA PRO A 51 0.86 -8.04 10.25
C PRO A 51 0.02 -9.33 10.21
N VAL A 52 0.19 -10.16 9.18
CA VAL A 52 -0.55 -11.43 8.99
C VAL A 52 0.36 -12.64 9.20
N CYS A 53 1.57 -12.62 8.63
CA CYS A 53 2.50 -13.77 8.65
C CYS A 53 3.93 -13.43 9.12
N ASP A 54 4.16 -12.20 9.59
CA ASP A 54 5.45 -11.69 10.07
C ASP A 54 6.62 -11.66 9.06
N ALA A 55 6.39 -12.08 7.81
CA ALA A 55 7.39 -12.01 6.76
C ALA A 55 7.87 -10.56 6.51
N PRO A 56 9.14 -10.36 6.15
CA PRO A 56 9.67 -9.03 5.87
C PRO A 56 9.09 -8.48 4.56
N ILE A 57 8.49 -7.29 4.63
CA ILE A 57 7.85 -6.63 3.48
C ILE A 57 8.38 -5.21 3.27
N LEU A 58 8.31 -4.78 2.01
CA LEU A 58 8.55 -3.42 1.55
C LEU A 58 7.20 -2.77 1.22
N SER A 59 6.84 -1.70 1.92
CA SER A 59 5.61 -0.94 1.67
C SER A 59 5.93 0.37 0.96
N LEU A 60 5.28 0.63 -0.18
CA LEU A 60 5.47 1.86 -0.95
C LEU A 60 4.20 2.71 -0.95
N ARG A 61 4.35 4.00 -0.67
CA ARG A 61 3.27 4.98 -0.79
C ARG A 61 3.02 5.27 -2.28
N MET A 62 1.76 5.20 -2.69
CA MET A 62 1.40 5.38 -4.10
C MET A 62 1.01 6.84 -4.42
N PRO A 63 1.22 7.32 -5.66
CA PRO A 63 1.01 8.73 -6.05
C PRO A 63 -0.39 9.27 -5.77
N ASN A 64 -1.44 8.48 -6.07
CA ASN A 64 -2.82 8.90 -5.81
C ASN A 64 -3.30 8.55 -4.40
N GLY A 65 -2.39 8.14 -3.54
CA GLY A 65 -2.69 7.60 -2.22
C GLY A 65 -3.06 6.12 -2.25
N GLY A 66 -2.94 5.51 -1.09
CA GLY A 66 -2.91 4.05 -0.89
C GLY A 66 -1.48 3.54 -0.76
N TRP A 67 -1.34 2.22 -0.68
CA TRP A 67 -0.08 1.53 -0.41
C TRP A 67 0.01 0.26 -1.24
N VAL A 68 1.22 -0.10 -1.66
CA VAL A 68 1.53 -1.41 -2.23
C VAL A 68 2.56 -2.10 -1.36
N HIS A 69 2.36 -3.40 -1.13
CA HIS A 69 3.21 -4.22 -0.26
C HIS A 69 3.90 -5.31 -1.06
N TYR A 70 5.23 -5.30 -1.05
CA TYR A 70 6.08 -6.26 -1.76
C TYR A 70 6.81 -7.17 -0.78
N GLU A 71 7.16 -8.37 -1.25
CA GLU A 71 8.11 -9.26 -0.58
C GLU A 71 9.49 -8.60 -0.46
N ARG A 72 10.23 -8.87 0.61
CA ARG A 72 11.60 -8.37 0.79
C ARG A 72 12.68 -9.45 0.64
N GLY A 73 12.33 -10.63 0.15
CA GLY A 73 13.32 -11.66 -0.20
C GLY A 73 14.26 -11.22 -1.32
N ILE A 74 15.43 -11.86 -1.41
CA ILE A 74 16.41 -11.60 -2.49
C ILE A 74 15.73 -11.84 -3.84
N GLY A 75 15.69 -10.81 -4.69
CA GLY A 75 15.02 -10.87 -6.00
C GLY A 75 13.49 -10.73 -5.97
N LEU A 76 12.87 -10.62 -4.78
CA LEU A 76 11.41 -10.58 -4.62
C LEU A 76 10.84 -9.18 -4.37
N ALA A 77 11.68 -8.14 -4.32
CA ALA A 77 11.29 -6.74 -4.05
C ALA A 77 10.25 -6.13 -5.02
N ARG A 78 9.90 -6.85 -6.09
CA ARG A 78 8.88 -6.48 -7.09
C ARG A 78 7.66 -7.41 -7.07
N LEU A 79 7.70 -8.48 -6.27
CA LEU A 79 6.59 -9.41 -6.12
C LEU A 79 5.68 -8.93 -5.00
N LYS A 80 4.39 -8.77 -5.29
CA LYS A 80 3.39 -8.40 -4.28
C LYS A 80 3.34 -9.45 -3.17
N HIS A 81 3.27 -9.00 -1.91
CA HIS A 81 3.22 -9.91 -0.77
C HIS A 81 1.83 -10.58 -0.67
N PRO A 82 1.71 -11.91 -0.76
CA PRO A 82 0.44 -12.62 -0.94
C PRO A 82 -0.63 -12.30 0.10
N CYS A 83 -0.28 -12.06 1.37
CA CYS A 83 -1.27 -11.80 2.44
C CYS A 83 -2.18 -10.59 2.18
N PHE A 84 -1.81 -9.68 1.27
CA PHE A 84 -2.62 -8.51 0.93
C PHE A 84 -3.33 -8.60 -0.42
N TYR A 85 -3.10 -9.68 -1.17
CA TYR A 85 -3.56 -9.87 -2.55
C TYR A 85 -4.07 -11.30 -2.81
N VAL A 86 -4.45 -12.04 -1.77
CA VAL A 86 -5.01 -13.40 -1.93
C VAL A 86 -6.31 -13.32 -2.72
N GLY A 87 -6.37 -14.03 -3.85
CA GLY A 87 -7.50 -14.00 -4.78
C GLY A 87 -7.37 -12.95 -5.90
N ASP A 88 -6.33 -12.11 -5.85
CA ASP A 88 -5.98 -11.17 -6.91
C ASP A 88 -4.81 -11.72 -7.76
N ASP A 89 -4.53 -11.06 -8.89
CA ASP A 89 -3.38 -11.39 -9.73
C ASP A 89 -2.05 -10.97 -9.04
N ILE A 90 -1.30 -11.98 -8.58
CA ILE A 90 0.02 -11.82 -7.95
C ILE A 90 1.07 -11.73 -9.06
N ALA A 91 1.03 -10.64 -9.80
CA ALA A 91 2.03 -10.30 -10.80
C ALA A 91 2.96 -9.17 -10.31
N SER A 92 4.17 -9.12 -10.88
CA SER A 92 5.11 -8.00 -10.71
C SER A 92 4.74 -6.78 -11.56
N THR A 93 3.75 -6.92 -12.44
CA THR A 93 3.18 -5.85 -13.26
C THR A 93 2.13 -5.06 -12.47
N ARG A 94 1.85 -3.84 -12.94
CA ARG A 94 0.71 -3.06 -12.42
C ARG A 94 -0.56 -3.85 -12.67
N ASP A 95 -1.35 -4.01 -11.62
CA ASP A 95 -2.67 -4.62 -11.71
C ASP A 95 -3.68 -3.60 -12.22
N ALA A 96 -4.51 -4.02 -13.17
CA ALA A 96 -5.54 -3.20 -13.78
C ALA A 96 -6.64 -2.81 -12.79
N ALA A 97 -6.95 -3.67 -11.81
CA ALA A 97 -7.98 -3.43 -10.79
C ALA A 97 -7.56 -2.39 -9.74
N THR A 98 -6.26 -2.17 -9.56
CA THR A 98 -5.69 -1.18 -8.62
C THR A 98 -5.10 0.04 -9.34
N GLY A 99 -5.60 0.31 -10.55
CA GLY A 99 -5.18 1.45 -11.35
C GLY A 99 -5.39 2.79 -10.63
N ASP A 100 -6.34 2.84 -9.70
CA ASP A 100 -6.67 3.95 -8.84
C ASP A 100 -5.48 4.45 -7.99
N LEU A 101 -4.56 3.57 -7.60
CA LEU A 101 -3.38 3.91 -6.79
C LEU A 101 -2.34 4.76 -7.54
N PHE A 102 -2.31 4.68 -8.86
CA PHE A 102 -1.29 5.33 -9.67
C PHE A 102 -1.91 6.55 -10.35
N ALA A 103 -1.13 7.64 -10.47
CA ALA A 103 -1.49 8.71 -11.39
C ALA A 103 -1.71 8.08 -12.78
N ALA A 104 -2.76 8.52 -13.49
CA ALA A 104 -2.90 8.16 -14.89
C ALA A 104 -1.59 8.51 -15.62
N PRO A 105 -1.16 7.72 -16.63
CA PRO A 105 -0.13 8.21 -17.53
C PRO A 105 -0.53 9.55 -18.16
#